data_AF-A0A0C1EEB8-F1
#
_entry.id   AF-A0A0C1EEB8-F1
#
_cell.length_a   1.000
_cell.length_b   1.000
_cell.length_c   1.000
_cell.angle_alpha   90.00
_cell.angle_beta   90.00
_cell.angle_gamma   90.00
#
_symmetry.space_group_name_H-M   'P 1'
#
loop_
_entity.id
_entity.type
_entity.pdbx_description
1 polymer ?
#
loop_
_entity_poly.entity_id
_entity_poly.type
_entity_poly.pdbx_seq_one_letter_code
_entity_poly.pdbx_strand_id
1 'polypeptide(L)'
;WLLAQAGLLDGRQATIHWEELSGFTEAFPDVQAERARQVWDGNRITCTGALAAFDTMMELIGEQHGAALRLEVATLFMSPEATETQDPILARSKSVARA
;
A
#
# COMPACT_ATOMS: atom_id res chain seq x y z
N TRP A 1 10.74 -7.78 9.23
CA TRP A 1 11.52 -8.30 10.37
C TRP A 1 11.14 -9.72 10.78
N LEU A 2 10.01 -9.95 11.45
CA LEU A 2 9.71 -11.25 12.08
C LEU A 2 9.75 -12.46 11.14
N LEU A 3 9.12 -12.33 9.96
CA LEU A 3 9.11 -13.41 8.96
C LEU A 3 10.51 -13.72 8.40
N ALA A 4 11.35 -12.69 8.20
CA ALA A 4 12.73 -12.86 7.74
C ALA A 4 13.61 -13.48 8.82
N GLN A 5 13.50 -13.05 10.08
CA GLN A 5 14.22 -13.68 11.19
C GLN A 5 13.88 -15.16 11.36
N ALA A 6 12.66 -15.56 11.02
CA ALA A 6 12.24 -16.95 11.05
C ALA A 6 12.67 -17.76 9.80
N GLY A 7 13.42 -17.17 8.86
CA GLY A 7 13.81 -17.80 7.59
C GLY A 7 12.64 -18.01 6.61
N LEU A 8 11.48 -17.42 6.85
CA LEU A 8 10.27 -17.65 6.05
C LEU A 8 10.23 -16.82 4.76
N LEU A 9 11.20 -15.92 4.59
CA LEU A 9 11.36 -15.05 3.42
C LEU A 9 12.67 -15.32 2.65
N ASP A 10 13.46 -16.32 3.03
CA ASP A 10 14.73 -16.62 2.38
C ASP A 10 14.50 -17.00 0.91
N GLY A 11 15.22 -16.34 0.00
CA GLY A 11 15.09 -16.51 -1.45
C GLY A 11 13.80 -15.92 -2.04
N ARG A 12 13.02 -15.15 -1.28
CA ARG A 12 11.74 -14.57 -1.70
C ARG A 12 11.78 -13.07 -1.88
N GLN A 13 10.87 -12.57 -2.72
CA GLN A 13 10.56 -11.16 -2.82
C GLN A 13 9.72 -10.72 -1.63
N ALA A 14 10.09 -9.59 -1.04
CA ALA A 14 9.34 -8.98 0.05
C ALA A 14 9.48 -7.47 0.04
N THR A 15 8.57 -6.78 0.71
CA THR A 15 8.70 -5.35 1.00
C THR A 15 8.47 -5.08 2.48
N ILE A 16 8.91 -3.91 2.93
CA ILE A 16 8.76 -3.39 4.28
C ILE A 16 8.62 -1.88 4.20
N HIS A 17 8.23 -1.23 5.31
CA HIS A 17 8.21 0.22 5.41
C HIS A 17 9.53 0.83 4.91
N TRP A 18 9.43 1.90 4.11
CA TRP A 18 10.57 2.48 3.38
C TRP A 18 11.72 2.96 4.27
N GLU A 19 11.43 3.40 5.51
CA GLU A 19 12.46 3.78 6.50
C GLU A 19 13.29 2.57 6.96
N GLU A 20 12.67 1.39 6.98
CA GLU A 20 13.29 0.15 7.42
C GLU A 20 13.95 -0.61 6.27
N LEU A 21 13.69 -0.23 5.02
CA LEU A 21 14.09 -1.01 3.85
C LEU A 21 15.61 -1.24 3.80
N SER A 22 16.42 -0.19 4.01
CA SER A 22 17.88 -0.31 3.97
C SER A 22 18.40 -1.25 5.07
N GLY A 23 17.97 -1.03 6.32
CA GLY A 23 18.38 -1.88 7.44
C GLY A 23 17.87 -3.32 7.32
N PHE A 24 16.70 -3.52 6.73
CA PHE A 24 16.14 -4.83 6.45
C PHE A 24 16.95 -5.58 5.38
N THR A 25 17.32 -4.91 4.28
CA THR A 25 18.16 -5.50 3.23
C THR A 25 19.55 -5.87 3.77
N GLU A 26 20.14 -5.03 4.61
CA GLU A 26 21.43 -5.31 5.25
C GLU A 26 21.35 -6.50 6.22
N ALA A 27 20.27 -6.59 7.01
CA ALA A 27 20.09 -7.65 8.00
C ALA A 27 19.71 -9.01 7.39
N PHE A 28 19.03 -9.02 6.23
CA PHE A 28 18.51 -10.23 5.58
C PHE A 28 18.88 -10.26 4.09
N PRO A 29 20.17 -10.46 3.74
CA PRO A 29 20.65 -10.40 2.35
C PRO A 29 20.06 -11.48 1.43
N ASP A 30 19.54 -12.57 1.99
CA ASP A 30 18.87 -13.64 1.24
C ASP A 30 17.41 -13.30 0.88
N VAL A 31 16.85 -12.20 1.41
CA VAL A 31 15.53 -11.70 1.04
C VAL A 31 15.68 -10.67 -0.09
N GLN A 32 14.94 -10.85 -1.18
CA GLN A 32 14.87 -9.88 -2.28
C GLN A 32 13.94 -8.72 -1.85
N ALA A 33 14.49 -7.81 -1.05
CA ALA A 33 13.75 -6.68 -0.52
C ALA A 33 13.56 -5.59 -1.58
N GLU A 34 12.31 -5.23 -1.86
CA GLU A 34 11.95 -4.29 -2.92
C GLU A 34 11.19 -3.08 -2.38
N ARG A 35 11.40 -1.91 -3.00
CA ARG A 35 10.62 -0.71 -2.72
C ARG A 35 9.29 -0.76 -3.48
N ALA A 36 8.28 -1.32 -2.83
CA ALA A 36 6.94 -1.48 -3.37
C ALA A 36 5.87 -1.19 -2.31
N ARG A 37 4.63 -0.89 -2.72
CA ARG A 37 3.51 -0.74 -1.78
C ARG A 37 3.17 -2.08 -1.12
N GLN A 38 3.18 -3.13 -1.92
CA GLN A 38 2.95 -4.51 -1.54
C GLN A 38 3.72 -5.45 -2.49
N VAL A 39 4.04 -6.64 -2.01
CA VAL A 39 4.68 -7.72 -2.78
C VAL A 39 3.92 -9.01 -2.54
N TRP A 40 3.59 -9.70 -3.63
CA TRP A 40 2.96 -11.01 -3.65
C TRP A 40 3.97 -12.03 -4.19
N ASP A 41 4.47 -12.91 -3.32
CA ASP A 41 5.38 -13.99 -3.69
C ASP A 41 4.79 -15.34 -3.23
N GLY A 42 4.02 -15.95 -4.12
CA GLY A 42 3.33 -17.21 -3.88
C GLY A 42 2.39 -17.12 -2.67
N ASN A 43 2.75 -17.82 -1.59
CA ASN A 43 1.99 -17.82 -0.32
C ASN A 43 2.54 -16.83 0.72
N ARG A 44 3.29 -15.81 0.28
CA ARG A 44 3.79 -14.73 1.12
C ARG A 44 3.32 -13.41 0.55
N ILE A 45 2.76 -12.59 1.42
CA ILE A 45 2.32 -11.24 1.09
C ILE A 45 2.91 -10.30 2.13
N THR A 46 3.56 -9.24 1.66
CA THR A 46 4.19 -8.22 2.50
C THR A 46 3.81 -6.84 2.00
N CYS A 47 3.76 -5.83 2.87
CA CYS A 47 3.31 -4.48 2.53
C CYS A 47 4.01 -3.40 3.36
N THR A 48 4.01 -2.16 2.86
CA THR A 48 4.81 -1.04 3.39
C THR A 48 4.17 -0.26 4.55
N GLY A 49 3.04 -0.70 5.13
CA GLY A 49 2.41 0.01 6.27
C GLY A 49 0.89 -0.15 6.33
N ALA A 50 0.23 0.58 7.23
CA ALA A 50 -1.19 0.38 7.57
C ALA A 50 -2.14 0.51 6.37
N LEU A 51 -2.01 1.58 5.57
CA LEU A 51 -2.87 1.78 4.40
C LEU A 51 -2.60 0.75 3.30
N ALA A 52 -1.32 0.41 3.08
CA ALA A 52 -0.96 -0.65 2.14
C ALA A 52 -1.53 -2.00 2.59
N ALA A 53 -1.45 -2.32 3.88
CA ALA A 53 -2.05 -3.53 4.45
C ALA A 53 -3.57 -3.55 4.26
N PHE A 54 -4.24 -2.40 4.43
CA PHE A 54 -5.67 -2.28 4.16
C PHE A 54 -5.99 -2.60 2.70
N ASP A 55 -5.28 -1.97 1.75
CA ASP A 55 -5.47 -2.23 0.32
C ASP A 55 -5.23 -3.70 -0.03
N THR A 56 -4.15 -4.28 0.50
CA THR A 56 -3.81 -5.71 0.32
C THR A 56 -4.94 -6.60 0.82
N MET A 57 -5.53 -6.31 1.98
CA MET A 57 -6.65 -7.09 2.50
C MET A 57 -7.92 -6.91 1.67
N MET A 58 -8.18 -5.70 1.15
CA MET A 58 -9.32 -5.46 0.25
C MET A 58 -9.16 -6.24 -1.06
N GLU A 59 -7.94 -6.29 -1.62
CA GLU A 59 -7.63 -7.12 -2.78
C GLU A 59 -7.86 -8.60 -2.49
N LEU A 60 -7.31 -9.14 -1.39
CA LEU A 60 -7.53 -10.52 -0.96
C LEU A 60 -9.01 -10.88 -0.82
N ILE A 61 -9.80 -10.03 -0.16
CA ILE A 61 -11.24 -10.26 0.01
C ILE A 61 -11.95 -10.24 -1.36
N GLY A 62 -11.58 -9.30 -2.23
CA GLY A 62 -12.13 -9.20 -3.57
C GLY A 62 -11.84 -10.44 -4.42
N GLU A 63 -10.61 -10.95 -4.36
CA GLU A 63 -10.21 -12.16 -5.09
C GLU A 63 -10.88 -13.43 -4.56
N GLN A 64 -10.99 -13.58 -3.23
CA GLN A 64 -11.49 -14.82 -2.62
C GLN A 64 -13.01 -14.88 -2.47
N HIS A 65 -13.68 -13.74 -2.34
CA HIS A 65 -15.10 -13.65 -1.99
C HIS A 65 -15.91 -12.74 -2.92
N GLY A 66 -15.26 -12.09 -3.89
CA GLY A 66 -15.89 -11.24 -4.87
C GLY A 66 -16.07 -9.78 -4.43
N ALA A 67 -16.42 -8.94 -5.40
CA ALA A 67 -16.47 -7.48 -5.23
C ALA A 67 -17.55 -7.01 -4.25
N ALA A 68 -18.66 -7.74 -4.11
CA ALA A 68 -19.74 -7.37 -3.20
C ALA A 68 -19.26 -7.35 -1.74
N LEU A 69 -18.65 -8.45 -1.27
CA LEU A 69 -18.14 -8.51 0.09
C LEU A 69 -17.00 -7.51 0.32
N ARG A 70 -16.12 -7.33 -0.66
CA ARG A 70 -15.05 -6.32 -0.58
C ARG A 70 -15.62 -4.93 -0.32
N LEU A 71 -16.67 -4.54 -1.04
CA LEU A 71 -17.32 -3.24 -0.87
C LEU A 71 -17.99 -3.14 0.50
N GLU A 72 -18.75 -4.15 0.93
CA GLU A 72 -19.37 -4.17 2.25
C GLU A 72 -18.33 -3.98 3.37
N VAL A 73 -17.21 -4.70 3.33
CA VAL A 73 -16.14 -4.54 4.31
C VAL A 73 -15.50 -3.17 4.21
N ALA A 74 -15.23 -2.66 3.00
CA ALA A 74 -14.64 -1.33 2.82
C ALA A 74 -15.50 -0.22 3.45
N THR A 75 -16.84 -0.33 3.40
CA THR A 75 -17.72 0.67 4.00
C THR A 75 -17.59 0.81 5.51
N LEU A 76 -17.10 -0.23 6.22
CA LEU A 76 -16.84 -0.17 7.66
C LEU A 76 -15.70 0.80 8.03
N PHE A 77 -14.84 1.14 7.06
CA PHE A 77 -13.66 1.98 7.26
C PHE A 77 -13.76 3.34 6.57
N MET A 78 -14.87 3.60 5.84
CA MET A 78 -15.12 4.88 5.18
C MET A 78 -15.81 5.84 6.15
N SER A 79 -15.16 6.97 6.45
CA SER A 79 -15.83 8.07 7.14
C SER A 79 -16.81 8.79 6.19
N PRO A 80 -18.02 9.15 6.64
CA PRO A 80 -19.01 9.88 5.83
C PRO A 80 -18.46 11.17 5.19
N GLU A 81 -17.47 11.81 5.82
CA GLU A 81 -16.86 13.07 5.40
C GLU A 81 -15.91 12.94 4.19
N ALA A 82 -15.52 11.72 3.79
CA ALA A 82 -14.62 11.51 2.64
C ALA A 82 -15.26 11.82 1.26
N THR A 83 -16.54 12.23 1.25
CA THR A 83 -17.30 12.62 0.05
C THR A 83 -17.38 14.15 -0.13
N GLU A 84 -16.67 14.95 0.65
CA GLU A 84 -16.47 16.36 0.30
C GLU A 84 -15.51 16.45 -0.90
N THR A 85 -16.14 16.52 -2.07
CA THR A 85 -15.59 16.95 -3.36
C THR A 85 -14.41 17.92 -3.16
N GLN A 86 -13.22 17.53 -3.62
CA GLN A 86 -12.15 18.51 -3.81
C GLN A 86 -12.65 19.56 -4.80
N ASP A 87 -12.96 20.75 -4.31
CA ASP A 87 -13.24 21.91 -5.15
C ASP A 87 -12.09 22.07 -6.15
N PRO A 88 -12.36 22.14 -7.46
CA PRO A 88 -11.30 22.39 -8.43
C PRO A 88 -10.67 23.73 -8.09
N ILE A 89 -9.37 23.72 -7.78
CA ILE A 89 -8.57 24.94 -7.60
C ILE A 89 -8.72 25.76 -8.88
N LEU A 90 -9.58 26.77 -8.86
CA LEU A 90 -9.69 27.75 -9.92
C LEU A 90 -8.39 28.55 -9.90
N ALA A 91 -7.44 28.17 -10.76
CA ALA A 91 -6.22 28.92 -10.99
C ALA A 91 -6.61 30.34 -11.42
N ARG A 92 -6.45 31.32 -10.52
CA ARG A 92 -6.58 32.74 -10.84
C ARG A 92 -5.53 33.11 -11.88
N SER A 93 -5.89 33.13 -13.16
CA SER A 93 -5.07 33.78 -14.18
C SER A 93 -5.10 35.28 -13.93
N LYS A 94 -4.00 35.87 -13.46
CA LYS A 94 -3.82 37.31 -13.51
C LYS A 94 -3.69 37.71 -14.97
N SER A 95 -4.70 38.41 -15.49
CA SER A 95 -4.62 39.14 -16.75
C SER A 95 -3.46 40.13 -16.68
N VAL A 96 -2.43 39.94 -17.50
CA VAL A 96 -1.46 40.99 -17.81
C VAL A 96 -2.03 41.76 -19.00
N ALA A 97 -2.60 42.93 -18.73
CA ALA A 97 -2.98 43.87 -19.76
C ALA A 97 -1.70 44.41 -20.42
N ARG A 98 -1.61 44.25 -21.74
CA ARG A 98 -0.70 45.01 -22.60
C ARG A 98 -1.29 46.41 -22.82
N ALA A 99 -0.51 47.45 -22.55
CA ALA A 99 -0.45 48.71 -23.30
C ALA A 99 0.78 49.50 -22.83
#